data_AF-A0A3C0I7W5-F1
#
_entry.id   AF-A0A3C0I7W5-F1
#
_cell.length_a   1.000
_cell.length_b   1.000
_cell.length_c   1.000
_cell.angle_alpha   90.00
_cell.angle_beta   90.00
_cell.angle_gamma   90.00
#
_symmetry.space_group_name_H-M   'P 1'
#
loop_
_entity.id
_entity.type
_entity.pdbx_description
1 polymer ?
#
loop_
_entity_poly.entity_id
_entity_poly.type
_entity_poly.pdbx_seq_one_letter_code
_entity_poly.pdbx_strand_id
1 'polypeptide(L)' 'TLSLQKGKTACPLWERSPVRPPQCQILLPPSLAWRLFTKGIDRQEAAAQVSIAGNHAWGEHILTMLAVMA' A
#
# COMPACT_ATOMS: atom_id res chain seq x y z
N THR A 1 36.06 -38.85 -14.87
CA THR A 1 35.93 -37.47 -14.38
C THR A 1 34.53 -36.98 -14.72
N LEU A 2 33.58 -37.15 -13.80
CA LEU A 2 32.17 -36.82 -14.02
C LEU A 2 31.95 -35.32 -13.79
N SER A 3 31.61 -34.62 -14.87
CA SER A 3 31.35 -33.17 -14.86
C SER A 3 29.87 -32.94 -14.55
N LEU A 4 29.58 -32.40 -13.37
CA LEU A 4 28.25 -32.01 -12.92
C LEU A 4 27.84 -30.71 -13.62
N GLN A 5 26.91 -30.78 -14.57
CA GLN A 5 26.31 -29.59 -15.16
C GLN A 5 25.19 -29.07 -14.26
N LYS A 6 25.30 -27.80 -13.86
CA LYS A 6 24.30 -27.08 -13.05
C LYS A 6 23.00 -26.96 -13.85
N GLY A 7 22.02 -27.78 -13.50
CA GLY A 7 20.66 -27.71 -14.06
C GLY A 7 20.07 -26.31 -13.90
N LYS A 8 19.46 -25.80 -14.97
CA LYS A 8 18.78 -24.50 -15.02
C LYS A 8 17.56 -24.51 -14.09
N THR A 9 17.78 -24.24 -12.81
CA THR A 9 16.73 -23.89 -11.84
C THR A 9 16.94 -22.43 -11.43
N ALA A 10 16.82 -21.53 -12.40
CA ALA A 10 16.58 -20.14 -12.09
C ALA A 10 15.07 -20.00 -11.88
N CYS A 11 14.60 -20.24 -10.66
CA CYS A 11 13.41 -19.55 -10.22
C CYS A 11 13.84 -18.09 -10.05
N PRO A 12 13.42 -17.12 -10.89
CA PRO A 12 13.68 -15.73 -10.58
C PRO A 12 12.76 -15.37 -9.40
N LEU A 13 13.20 -15.69 -8.18
CA LEU A 13 12.39 -15.55 -6.96
C LEU A 13 12.04 -14.08 -6.65
N TRP A 14 12.51 -13.11 -7.43
CA TRP A 14 12.22 -11.70 -7.22
C TRP A 14 12.65 -10.85 -8.43
N GLU A 15 12.32 -11.21 -9.68
CA GLU A 15 12.46 -10.19 -10.74
C GLU A 15 11.64 -8.95 -10.31
N ARG A 16 12.34 -7.88 -9.91
CA ARG A 16 11.72 -6.70 -9.32
C ARG A 16 10.81 -6.15 -10.39
N SER A 17 9.50 -6.25 -10.18
CA SER A 17 8.55 -5.61 -11.07
C SER A 17 8.96 -4.15 -11.22
N PRO A 18 8.94 -3.59 -12.45
CA PRO A 18 9.28 -2.20 -12.66
C PRO A 18 8.41 -1.36 -11.73
N VAL A 19 9.06 -0.51 -10.92
CA VAL A 19 8.39 0.36 -9.97
C VAL A 19 7.57 1.36 -10.78
N ARG A 20 6.27 1.09 -10.92
CA ARG A 20 5.33 2.01 -11.52
C ARG A 20 4.95 3.06 -10.47
N PRO A 21 4.86 4.35 -10.84
CA PRO A 21 4.37 5.36 -9.92
C PRO A 21 2.95 4.99 -9.48
N PRO A 22 2.62 5.18 -8.19
CA PRO A 22 1.28 4.89 -7.71
C PRO A 22 0.27 5.80 -8.42
N GLN A 23 -0.86 5.23 -8.83
CA GLN A 23 -1.97 5.98 -9.45
C GLN A 23 -2.73 6.85 -8.44
N CYS A 24 -2.56 6.57 -7.14
CA CYS A 24 -3.11 7.34 -6.04
C CYS A 24 -2.12 7.30 -4.86
N GLN A 25 -1.87 8.45 -4.23
CA GLN A 25 -1.14 8.57 -2.97
C GLN A 25 -2.05 9.21 -1.93
N ILE A 26 -2.05 8.65 -0.72
CA ILE A 26 -2.77 9.19 0.43
C ILE A 26 -1.72 9.54 1.47
N LEU A 27 -1.62 10.82 1.79
CA LEU A 27 -0.76 11.36 2.83
C LEU A 27 -1.59 11.58 4.08
N LEU A 28 -1.11 11.09 5.21
CA LEU A 28 -1.79 11.18 6.50
C LEU A 28 -0.78 11.52 7.61
N PRO A 29 -1.21 12.30 8.63
CA PRO A 29 -0.32 12.69 9.71
C PRO A 29 0.03 11.49 10.61
N PRO A 30 1.22 11.47 11.24
CA PRO A 30 1.65 10.36 12.09
C PRO A 30 0.69 10.04 13.24
N SER A 31 0.03 11.05 13.80
CA SER A 31 -0.99 10.90 14.86
C SER A 31 -2.20 10.09 14.41
N LEU A 32 -2.51 10.13 13.11
CA LEU A 32 -3.59 9.36 12.48
C LEU A 32 -3.10 7.98 12.02
N ALA A 33 -1.83 7.88 11.60
CA ALA A 33 -1.26 6.64 11.08
C ALA A 33 -1.41 5.44 12.03
N TRP A 34 -1.13 5.62 13.33
CA TRP A 34 -1.23 4.52 14.27
C TRP A 34 -2.69 4.09 14.55
N ARG A 35 -3.64 5.02 14.42
CA ARG A 35 -5.08 4.78 14.65
C ARG A 35 -5.69 3.90 13.57
N LEU A 36 -5.19 3.99 12.32
CA LEU A 36 -5.58 3.11 11.22
C LEU A 36 -5.45 1.61 11.58
N PHE A 37 -4.47 1.27 12.41
CA PHE A 37 -4.14 -0.12 12.72
C PHE A 37 -4.71 -0.62 14.04
N THR A 38 -5.29 0.24 14.87
CA THR A 38 -5.50 -0.09 16.29
C THR A 38 -6.88 0.28 16.84
N LYS A 39 -7.29 1.55 16.72
CA LYS A 39 -8.47 2.09 17.37
C LYS A 39 -9.61 2.43 16.42
N GLY A 40 -9.37 2.30 15.12
CA GLY A 40 -10.28 2.84 14.12
C GLY A 40 -10.17 4.35 14.03
N ILE A 41 -10.65 4.87 12.90
CA ILE A 41 -10.68 6.29 12.60
C ILE A 41 -12.08 6.57 12.06
N ASP A 42 -12.70 7.63 12.56
CA ASP A 42 -13.91 8.16 11.95
C ASP A 42 -13.62 8.65 10.53
N ARG A 43 -14.50 8.31 9.59
CA ARG A 43 -14.31 8.62 8.17
C ARG A 43 -14.22 10.12 7.91
N GLN A 44 -15.04 10.93 8.59
CA GLN A 44 -15.02 12.39 8.41
C GLN A 44 -13.75 12.99 9.01
N GLU A 45 -13.34 12.51 10.18
CA GLU A 45 -12.08 12.90 10.81
C GLU A 45 -10.86 12.55 9.94
N ALA A 46 -10.84 11.35 9.33
CA ALA A 46 -9.82 10.95 8.37
C ALA A 46 -9.81 11.89 7.17
N ALA A 47 -10.96 12.08 6.51
CA ALA A 47 -11.06 12.89 5.30
C ALA A 47 -10.59 14.34 5.50
N ALA A 48 -10.79 14.90 6.69
CA ALA A 48 -10.36 16.26 7.02
C ALA A 48 -8.84 16.42 7.21
N GLN A 49 -8.12 15.33 7.49
CA GLN A 49 -6.70 15.36 7.86
C GLN A 49 -5.77 14.71 6.83
N VAL A 50 -6.32 14.09 5.80
CA VAL A 50 -5.56 13.41 4.75
C VAL A 50 -5.53 14.22 3.45
N SER A 51 -4.44 14.07 2.71
CA SER A 51 -4.31 14.62 1.37
C SER A 51 -4.23 13.49 0.36
N ILE A 52 -5.06 13.54 -0.68
CA ILE A 52 -5.09 12.55 -1.75
C ILE A 52 -4.53 13.18 -3.03
N ALA A 53 -3.53 12.55 -3.63
CA ALA A 53 -2.95 12.93 -4.91
C ALA A 53 -3.18 11.82 -5.95
N GLY A 54 -3.52 12.19 -7.19
CA GLY A 54 -3.84 11.25 -8.26
C GLY A 54 -5.34 10.93 -8.31
N ASN A 55 -5.70 9.64 -8.39
CA ASN A 55 -7.10 9.23 -8.50
C ASN A 55 -7.85 9.36 -7.17
N HIS A 56 -8.61 10.45 -7.03
CA HIS A 56 -9.32 10.79 -5.81
C HIS A 56 -10.37 9.75 -5.40
N ALA A 57 -11.14 9.21 -6.36
CA ALA A 57 -12.15 8.19 -6.10
C ALA A 57 -11.55 6.92 -5.49
N TRP A 58 -10.33 6.56 -5.90
CA TRP A 58 -9.62 5.42 -5.32
C TRP A 58 -9.14 5.73 -3.91
N GLY A 59 -8.61 6.93 -3.69
CA GLY A 59 -8.19 7.36 -2.36
C GLY A 59 -9.34 7.36 -1.34
N GLU A 60 -10.50 7.90 -1.73
CA GLU A 60 -11.72 7.89 -0.91
C GLU A 60 -12.23 6.47 -0.63
N HIS A 61 -12.17 5.58 -1.63
CA HIS A 61 -12.56 4.19 -1.45
C HIS A 61 -11.62 3.47 -0.46
N ILE A 62 -10.31 3.66 -0.61
CA ILE A 62 -9.30 3.12 0.32
C ILE A 62 -9.54 3.65 1.73
N LEU A 63 -9.75 4.95 1.91
CA LEU A 63 -10.07 5.53 3.21
C LEU A 63 -11.34 4.92 3.82
N THR A 64 -12.37 4.66 3.00
CA THR A 64 -13.60 3.99 3.45
C THR A 64 -13.33 2.57 3.93
N MET A 65 -12.44 1.82 3.27
CA MET A 65 -12.06 0.47 3.70
C MET A 65 -11.17 0.44 4.94
N LEU A 66 -10.45 1.53 5.23
CA LEU A 66 -9.56 1.61 6.38
C LEU A 66 -10.25 2.23 7.61
N ALA A 67 -11.21 3.12 7.40
CA ALA A 67 -12.04 3.75 8.42
C ALA A 67 -13.29 2.91 8.74
N VAL A 68 -13.11 1.61 9.00
CA VAL A 68 -14.24 0.65 9.20
C VAL A 68 -14.75 0.62 10.64
N MET A 69 -14.02 1.19 11.58
CA MET A 69 -14.40 1.21 12.99
C MET A 69 -14.53 2.66 13.46
N ALA A 70 -15.77 3.14 13.52
CA ALA A 70 -16.19 4.35 14.23
C ALA A 70 -17.47 4.01 15.01
#